data_AF-A0A8S9QAG3-F1
#
_entry.id   AF-A0A8S9QAG3-F1
#
_cell.length_a   1.000
_cell.length_b   1.000
_cell.length_c   1.000
_cell.angle_alpha   90.00
_cell.angle_beta   90.00
_cell.angle_gamma   90.00
#
_symmetry.space_group_name_H-M   'P 1'
#
loop_
_entity.id
_entity.type
_entity.pdbx_description
1 polymer ?
#
loop_
_entity_poly.entity_id
_entity_poly.type
_entity_poly.pdbx_seq_one_letter_code
_entity_poly.pdbx_strand_id
1 'polypeptide(L)'
;MEPKSFRLFLLTTTACFILIFTSTNFTHAPSSMTRIFDCTNSSFSHLCSTRNFLFNKHIRPIPKNNPKPNPKNHDHLSDTPKHPLDPLTLVEIQKVRSTLSSHALFASRAPHALHSVVLEEPDKNLVRQWEKGNALPPRKASVIARVVSDSHVLTVDLSTGHVDIVDSPVRVLGFPVMTVEEMSDATWAPFSNTEFNRTIISPGLNLTDVICFPISSGWYGNKEETSRLIKIQCYLTQGTANFYMQPIEGLTLLYDLDTKQILEVSDTGRAIPIPSPNNTDYRFASVPTLDKIRILNPISMEQPRGPSFVIEDNHLVKWANWEFHLKPDPRAGLIISRVRFHDPDTQETTKRKQRHTERKNRRNTEDHQFVGKLLGIYRGRTSSGYFDGLSDGPILGSSDEIFLGIFIGKFRGTGPSENSEERVPQNILRNMFLGIFRGTGSLGIFRGRCPSWTRDVMYKGFVSELFVPYMDPSEAWYFKTYMDAGEYGFGLQAMPLEPLNDCPRNAVYMDGIFAAADGTPYVRENMICVFESYAGDIAWRHSENPVTGLPVRFFVLLYFILLLHESISVTLDSSSIFTTLS
;
A
#
# COMPACT_ATOMS: atom_id res chain seq x y z
N MET A 1 27.85 -47.83 -69.21
CA MET A 1 26.40 -48.02 -68.93
C MET A 1 25.83 -46.68 -68.49
N GLU A 2 24.71 -46.26 -69.08
CA GLU A 2 24.22 -44.87 -69.03
C GLU A 2 24.10 -44.28 -67.61
N PRO A 3 24.46 -43.00 -67.40
CA PRO A 3 24.45 -42.34 -66.08
C PRO A 3 23.06 -42.23 -65.45
N LYS A 4 21.98 -42.45 -66.22
CA LYS A 4 20.59 -42.48 -65.72
C LYS A 4 20.22 -43.81 -65.05
N SER A 5 20.81 -44.92 -65.49
CA SER A 5 20.51 -46.26 -64.97
C SER A 5 21.17 -46.51 -63.60
N PHE A 6 22.35 -45.93 -63.37
CA PHE A 6 23.07 -46.03 -62.09
C PHE A 6 22.38 -45.28 -60.94
N ARG A 7 21.79 -44.11 -61.21
CA ARG A 7 21.03 -43.35 -60.19
C ARG A 7 19.74 -44.04 -59.78
N LEU A 8 19.05 -44.70 -60.72
CA LEU A 8 17.84 -45.45 -60.43
C LEU A 8 18.15 -46.70 -59.60
N PHE A 9 19.24 -47.41 -59.90
CA PHE A 9 19.71 -48.56 -59.13
C PHE A 9 20.11 -48.17 -57.69
N LEU A 10 20.77 -47.02 -57.52
CA LEU A 10 21.12 -46.53 -56.19
C LEU A 10 19.87 -46.15 -55.38
N LEU A 11 18.89 -45.48 -55.98
CA LEU A 11 17.65 -45.09 -55.29
C LEU A 11 16.80 -46.30 -54.88
N THR A 12 16.71 -47.33 -55.73
CA THR A 12 15.92 -48.54 -55.42
C THR A 12 16.57 -49.39 -54.33
N THR A 13 17.91 -49.48 -54.32
CA THR A 13 18.64 -50.22 -53.27
C THR A 13 18.56 -49.52 -51.91
N THR A 14 18.66 -48.19 -51.85
CA THR A 14 18.50 -47.45 -50.59
C THR A 14 17.07 -47.53 -50.04
N ALA A 15 16.05 -47.47 -50.91
CA ALA A 15 14.66 -47.59 -50.50
C ALA A 15 14.33 -49.00 -49.95
N CYS A 16 14.86 -50.05 -50.58
CA CYS A 16 14.73 -51.41 -50.06
C CYS A 16 15.41 -51.58 -48.70
N PHE A 17 16.59 -50.97 -48.51
CA PHE A 17 17.31 -51.05 -47.23
C PHE A 17 16.54 -50.36 -46.09
N ILE A 18 15.90 -49.22 -46.37
CA ILE A 18 15.08 -48.49 -45.39
C ILE A 18 13.82 -49.29 -45.02
N LEU A 19 13.14 -49.89 -46.00
CA LEU A 19 11.92 -50.70 -45.75
C LEU A 19 12.23 -51.99 -44.98
N ILE A 20 13.35 -52.65 -45.28
CA ILE A 20 13.80 -53.82 -44.53
C ILE A 20 14.17 -53.40 -43.10
N PHE A 21 14.90 -52.30 -42.92
CA PHE A 21 15.31 -51.81 -41.61
C PHE A 21 14.12 -51.39 -40.72
N THR A 22 13.09 -50.76 -41.27
CA THR A 22 11.90 -50.35 -40.49
C THR A 22 11.00 -51.54 -40.15
N SER A 23 10.87 -52.52 -41.06
CA SER A 23 10.05 -53.73 -40.81
C SER A 23 10.69 -54.71 -39.82
N THR A 24 12.03 -54.76 -39.73
CA THR A 24 12.72 -55.66 -38.78
C THR A 24 12.94 -55.06 -37.39
N ASN A 25 12.91 -53.73 -37.23
CA ASN A 25 13.23 -53.06 -35.96
C ASN A 25 12.03 -52.46 -35.21
N PHE A 26 10.84 -52.43 -35.81
CA PHE A 26 9.62 -51.91 -35.16
C PHE A 26 8.44 -52.87 -35.32
N THR A 27 8.55 -54.06 -34.74
CA THR A 27 7.39 -54.91 -34.48
C THR A 27 6.98 -54.76 -33.01
N HIS A 28 5.74 -54.30 -32.81
CA HIS A 28 4.96 -54.19 -31.57
C HIS A 28 4.85 -52.78 -30.95
N ALA A 29 3.60 -52.27 -30.96
CA ALA A 29 3.12 -51.30 -30.00
C ALA A 29 2.68 -52.04 -28.72
N PRO A 30 3.08 -51.62 -27.50
CA PRO A 30 2.46 -52.07 -26.27
C PRO A 30 1.37 -51.09 -25.82
N SER A 31 0.20 -51.69 -25.61
CA SER A 31 -0.98 -51.19 -24.90
C SER A 31 -0.73 -50.85 -23.43
N SER A 32 -1.43 -49.81 -22.95
CA SER A 32 -1.76 -49.45 -21.55
C SER A 32 -0.65 -49.53 -20.48
N MET A 33 -0.23 -48.37 -19.98
CA MET A 33 0.38 -48.25 -18.65
C MET A 33 -0.28 -47.11 -17.86
N THR A 34 -1.61 -47.13 -17.79
CA THR A 34 -2.42 -46.16 -17.04
C THR A 34 -2.65 -46.55 -15.58
N ARG A 35 -1.73 -47.27 -14.92
CA ARG A 35 -1.93 -47.70 -13.51
C ARG A 35 -0.69 -47.77 -12.61
N ILE A 36 0.30 -46.88 -12.79
CA ILE A 36 1.42 -46.75 -11.82
C ILE A 36 1.68 -45.28 -11.40
N PHE A 37 0.89 -44.31 -11.87
CA PHE A 37 1.04 -42.89 -11.52
C PHE A 37 -0.28 -42.25 -11.09
N ASP A 38 -0.97 -42.88 -10.15
CA ASP A 38 -2.17 -42.30 -9.54
C ASP A 38 -1.82 -41.74 -8.16
N CYS A 39 -1.55 -40.43 -8.09
CA CYS A 39 -1.29 -39.68 -6.85
C CYS A 39 -2.53 -38.88 -6.41
N THR A 40 -3.73 -39.40 -6.66
CA THR A 40 -4.97 -38.62 -6.47
C THR A 40 -5.67 -38.84 -5.13
N ASN A 41 -5.16 -39.67 -4.21
CA ASN A 41 -5.81 -39.85 -2.90
C ASN A 41 -4.88 -39.76 -1.68
N SER A 42 -5.22 -38.77 -0.85
CA SER A 42 -4.93 -38.57 0.58
C SER A 42 -3.47 -38.44 1.06
N SER A 43 -3.19 -37.24 1.59
CA SER A 43 -2.67 -37.01 2.94
C SER A 43 -1.57 -37.95 3.46
N PHE A 44 -0.39 -37.36 3.65
CA PHE A 44 0.84 -37.95 4.22
C PHE A 44 1.69 -38.81 3.30
N SER A 45 2.49 -38.18 2.42
CA SER A 45 3.83 -38.72 2.12
C SER A 45 4.85 -37.64 1.77
N HIS A 46 5.95 -37.61 2.52
CA HIS A 46 7.08 -36.68 2.39
C HIS A 46 8.00 -36.98 1.19
N LEU A 47 7.54 -37.71 0.16
CA LEU A 47 8.38 -38.33 -0.87
C LEU A 47 8.04 -37.96 -2.32
N CYS A 48 7.07 -37.10 -2.59
CA CYS A 48 6.90 -36.49 -3.93
C CYS A 48 7.84 -35.29 -4.18
N SER A 49 8.59 -34.85 -3.17
CA SER A 49 9.55 -33.76 -3.25
C SER A 49 10.96 -34.25 -3.55
N THR A 50 11.17 -35.04 -4.62
CA THR A 50 12.50 -35.18 -5.25
C THR A 50 12.43 -36.15 -6.42
N ARG A 51 12.39 -35.62 -7.66
CA ARG A 51 13.11 -36.22 -8.81
C ARG A 51 13.11 -35.31 -10.03
N ASN A 52 13.96 -34.29 -9.96
CA ASN A 52 14.72 -33.88 -11.13
C ASN A 52 15.88 -34.87 -11.29
N PHE A 53 15.70 -35.98 -12.02
CA PHE A 53 16.84 -36.67 -12.61
C PHE A 53 16.39 -37.53 -13.80
N LEU A 54 17.08 -37.34 -14.92
CA LEU A 54 17.03 -38.12 -16.17
C LEU A 54 15.87 -37.80 -17.11
N PHE A 55 16.02 -36.73 -17.90
CA PHE A 55 15.99 -36.78 -19.37
C PHE A 55 16.45 -35.41 -19.90
N ASN A 56 17.74 -35.31 -20.23
CA ASN A 56 18.24 -34.21 -21.06
C ASN A 56 19.18 -34.80 -22.10
N LYS A 57 18.79 -34.74 -23.37
CA LYS A 57 19.74 -34.83 -24.49
C LYS A 57 19.38 -33.77 -25.52
N HIS A 58 20.30 -32.81 -25.64
CA HIS A 58 20.43 -31.77 -26.66
C HIS A 58 19.54 -30.53 -26.58
N ILE A 59 19.71 -29.76 -25.50
CA ILE A 59 19.64 -28.28 -25.57
C ILE A 59 20.96 -27.75 -24.98
N ARG A 60 21.64 -26.86 -25.71
CA ARG A 60 22.89 -26.21 -25.25
C ARG A 60 22.64 -25.54 -23.88
N PRO A 61 23.49 -25.76 -22.86
CA PRO A 61 23.28 -25.18 -21.55
C PRO A 61 23.54 -23.67 -21.61
N ILE A 62 22.48 -22.89 -21.50
CA ILE A 62 22.57 -21.54 -20.93
C ILE A 62 23.14 -21.72 -19.51
N PRO A 63 24.14 -20.95 -19.07
CA PRO A 63 24.70 -21.10 -17.72
C PRO A 63 23.57 -21.01 -16.69
N LYS A 64 23.26 -22.13 -16.02
CA LYS A 64 22.36 -22.20 -14.86
C LYS A 64 23.02 -21.63 -13.59
N ASN A 65 23.70 -20.49 -13.72
CA ASN A 65 24.30 -19.75 -12.63
C ASN A 65 23.64 -18.39 -12.43
N ASN A 66 22.35 -18.26 -12.78
CA ASN A 66 21.52 -17.35 -12.01
C ASN A 66 21.05 -18.14 -10.79
N PRO A 67 21.62 -17.93 -9.59
CA PRO A 67 20.91 -18.35 -8.41
C PRO A 67 19.50 -17.79 -8.55
N LYS A 68 18.47 -18.65 -8.50
CA LYS A 68 17.18 -18.16 -8.02
C LYS A 68 17.53 -17.42 -6.73
N PRO A 69 17.22 -16.13 -6.58
CA PRO A 69 17.32 -15.54 -5.25
C PRO A 69 16.39 -16.41 -4.41
N ASN A 70 16.96 -17.31 -3.60
CA ASN A 70 16.23 -17.79 -2.44
C ASN A 70 15.84 -16.49 -1.75
N PRO A 71 14.54 -16.16 -1.60
CA PRO A 71 14.19 -15.13 -0.65
C PRO A 71 14.89 -15.58 0.63
N LYS A 72 15.87 -14.82 1.09
CA LYS A 72 16.43 -15.06 2.41
C LYS A 72 15.23 -14.82 3.31
N ASN A 73 14.62 -15.89 3.83
CA ASN A 73 13.59 -15.74 4.86
C ASN A 73 14.24 -14.91 5.96
N HIS A 74 13.80 -13.67 6.05
CA HIS A 74 14.29 -12.73 7.04
C HIS A 74 13.85 -13.28 8.40
N ASP A 75 14.80 -13.42 9.32
CA ASP A 75 14.49 -13.99 10.63
C ASP A 75 13.84 -12.93 11.52
N HIS A 76 12.51 -12.88 11.46
CA HIS A 76 11.69 -11.95 12.22
C HIS A 76 11.75 -12.12 13.75
N LEU A 77 12.30 -13.23 14.27
CA LEU A 77 12.46 -13.42 15.71
C LEU A 77 13.53 -12.49 16.31
N SER A 78 14.48 -12.05 15.48
CA SER A 78 15.58 -11.17 15.89
C SER A 78 15.29 -9.67 15.68
N ASP A 79 14.13 -9.34 15.10
CA ASP A 79 13.76 -7.97 14.79
C ASP A 79 13.59 -7.14 16.06
N THR A 80 14.11 -5.91 16.00
CA THR A 80 13.96 -4.91 17.05
C THR A 80 13.56 -3.59 16.41
N PRO A 81 12.62 -2.83 17.01
CA PRO A 81 12.21 -1.55 16.46
C PRO A 81 13.40 -0.58 16.44
N LYS A 82 13.58 0.14 15.34
CA LYS A 82 14.66 1.12 15.11
C LYS A 82 14.15 2.53 14.94
N HIS A 83 12.87 2.70 14.63
CA HIS A 83 12.18 3.98 14.49
C HIS A 83 10.87 4.00 15.30
N PRO A 84 10.46 5.16 15.87
CA PRO A 84 9.24 5.25 16.69
C PRO A 84 7.95 4.80 16.01
N LEU A 85 7.91 4.82 14.67
CA LEU A 85 6.74 4.42 13.87
C LEU A 85 6.82 2.98 13.33
N ASP A 86 7.89 2.23 13.61
CA ASP A 86 8.01 0.84 13.15
C ASP A 86 6.85 0.00 13.66
N PRO A 87 6.28 -0.90 12.84
CA PRO A 87 5.20 -1.79 13.24
C PRO A 87 5.63 -2.62 14.47
N LEU A 88 4.65 -3.21 15.15
CA LEU A 88 4.96 -4.13 16.25
C LEU A 88 5.75 -5.31 15.69
N THR A 89 6.85 -5.64 16.36
CA THR A 89 7.62 -6.85 16.03
C THR A 89 6.90 -8.12 16.47
N LEU A 90 7.33 -9.27 15.96
CA LEU A 90 6.80 -10.58 16.37
C LEU A 90 6.88 -10.77 17.90
N VAL A 91 8.02 -10.42 18.49
CA VAL A 91 8.26 -10.50 19.94
C VAL A 91 7.35 -9.54 20.72
N GLU A 92 7.12 -8.33 20.20
CA GLU A 92 6.20 -7.36 20.82
C GLU A 92 4.75 -7.86 20.79
N ILE A 93 4.27 -8.42 19.68
CA ILE A 93 2.92 -8.99 19.58
C ILE A 93 2.78 -10.19 20.54
N GLN A 94 3.80 -11.05 20.62
CA GLN A 94 3.80 -12.17 21.57
C GLN A 94 3.76 -11.67 23.02
N LYS A 95 4.44 -10.57 23.33
CA LYS A 95 4.35 -9.92 24.65
C LYS A 95 2.94 -9.40 24.91
N VAL A 96 2.30 -8.73 23.95
CA VAL A 96 0.89 -8.29 24.05
C VAL A 96 -0.01 -9.46 24.38
N ARG A 97 0.08 -10.56 23.62
CA ARG A 97 -0.69 -11.79 23.85
C ARG A 97 -0.51 -12.31 25.28
N SER A 98 0.73 -12.41 25.75
CA SER A 98 1.03 -12.91 27.10
C SER A 98 0.45 -12.02 28.19
N THR A 99 0.58 -10.69 28.05
CA THR A 99 0.05 -9.71 29.00
C THR A 99 -1.48 -9.78 29.06
N LEU A 100 -2.15 -9.79 27.89
CA LEU A 100 -3.61 -9.84 27.82
C LEU A 100 -4.15 -11.17 28.38
N SER A 101 -3.50 -12.30 28.09
CA SER A 101 -3.93 -13.61 28.61
C SER A 101 -3.95 -13.69 30.14
N SER A 102 -3.13 -12.89 30.81
CA SER A 102 -3.05 -12.80 32.28
C SER A 102 -3.95 -11.71 32.87
N HIS A 103 -4.52 -10.84 32.04
CA HIS A 103 -5.34 -9.71 32.47
C HIS A 103 -6.74 -10.18 32.89
N ALA A 104 -7.32 -9.56 33.93
CA ALA A 104 -8.58 -9.98 34.53
C ALA A 104 -9.75 -10.07 33.53
N LEU A 105 -9.75 -9.22 32.51
CA LEU A 105 -10.75 -9.22 31.42
C LEU A 105 -10.74 -10.53 30.60
N PHE A 106 -9.57 -11.15 30.42
CA PHE A 106 -9.40 -12.36 29.59
C PHE A 106 -9.15 -13.63 30.42
N ALA A 107 -8.79 -13.48 31.70
CA ALA A 107 -8.44 -14.59 32.58
C ALA A 107 -9.60 -15.58 32.87
N SER A 108 -10.84 -15.18 32.61
CA SER A 108 -12.06 -15.95 32.91
C SER A 108 -12.30 -17.18 32.01
N ARG A 109 -11.39 -17.50 31.07
CA ARG A 109 -11.62 -18.45 29.95
C ARG A 109 -12.84 -18.10 29.10
N ALA A 110 -13.37 -16.88 29.22
CA ALA A 110 -14.42 -16.41 28.35
C ALA A 110 -13.95 -16.43 26.88
N PRO A 111 -14.83 -16.79 25.93
CA PRO A 111 -14.53 -16.64 24.51
C PRO A 111 -14.13 -15.19 24.21
N HIS A 112 -13.01 -15.02 23.51
CA HIS A 112 -12.52 -13.72 23.11
C HIS A 112 -11.77 -13.81 21.78
N ALA A 113 -11.68 -12.69 21.09
CA ALA A 113 -10.93 -12.52 19.87
C ALA A 113 -10.27 -11.13 19.83
N LEU A 114 -9.05 -11.05 19.33
CA LEU A 114 -8.36 -9.80 19.01
C LEU A 114 -8.64 -9.47 17.55
N HIS A 115 -9.33 -8.36 17.32
CA HIS A 115 -9.66 -7.88 15.97
C HIS A 115 -8.62 -6.91 15.42
N SER A 116 -7.80 -6.32 16.29
CA SER A 116 -6.69 -5.48 15.90
C SER A 116 -5.62 -5.49 17.00
N VAL A 117 -4.36 -5.62 16.60
CA VAL A 117 -3.18 -5.44 17.45
C VAL A 117 -2.16 -4.66 16.64
N VAL A 118 -2.04 -3.36 16.91
CA VAL A 118 -1.18 -2.46 16.14
C VAL A 118 -0.38 -1.55 17.07
N LEU A 119 0.67 -0.93 16.55
CA LEU A 119 1.42 0.09 17.28
C LEU A 119 0.47 1.26 17.61
N GLU A 120 0.42 1.63 18.89
CA GLU A 120 -0.10 2.95 19.26
C GLU A 120 0.96 4.00 18.93
N GLU A 121 0.71 4.77 17.88
CA GLU A 121 1.68 5.75 17.40
C GLU A 121 1.96 6.82 18.47
N PRO A 122 3.24 7.12 18.76
CA PRO A 122 3.59 8.19 19.69
C PRO A 122 3.09 9.55 19.19
N ASP A 123 3.00 10.53 20.10
CA ASP A 123 2.62 11.90 19.75
C ASP A 123 3.46 12.44 18.59
N LYS A 124 2.78 13.11 17.66
CA LYS A 124 3.38 13.63 16.42
C LYS A 124 4.58 14.53 16.68
N ASN A 125 4.58 15.32 17.75
CA ASN A 125 5.69 16.22 18.06
C ASN A 125 6.91 15.44 18.57
N LEU A 126 6.69 14.39 19.36
CA LEU A 126 7.77 13.49 19.80
C LEU A 126 8.45 12.82 18.59
N VAL A 127 7.66 12.29 17.65
CA VAL A 127 8.20 11.66 16.43
C VAL A 127 8.92 12.67 15.54
N ARG A 128 8.43 13.92 15.48
CA ARG A 128 9.08 14.98 14.70
C ARG A 128 10.44 15.40 15.25
N GLN A 129 10.57 15.40 16.57
CA GLN A 129 11.78 15.79 17.29
C GLN A 129 12.79 14.64 17.45
N TRP A 130 12.33 13.39 17.30
CA TRP A 130 13.18 12.22 17.37
C TRP A 130 14.15 12.14 16.19
N GLU A 131 15.42 11.87 16.49
CA GLU A 131 16.48 11.63 15.52
C GLU A 131 17.11 10.24 15.75
N LYS A 132 17.64 9.64 14.68
CA LYS A 132 18.30 8.32 14.74
C LYS A 132 19.43 8.35 15.77
N GLY A 133 19.39 7.40 16.70
CA GLY A 133 20.31 7.32 17.85
C GLY A 133 19.73 7.84 19.16
N ASN A 134 18.60 8.56 19.14
CA ASN A 134 17.83 8.81 20.35
C ASN A 134 17.15 7.53 20.85
N ALA A 135 16.92 7.45 22.16
CA ALA A 135 16.09 6.39 22.73
C ALA A 135 14.68 6.44 22.12
N LEU A 136 14.10 5.27 21.87
CA LEU A 136 12.73 5.20 21.41
C LEU A 136 11.77 5.67 22.51
N PRO A 137 10.68 6.37 22.16
CA PRO A 137 9.61 6.63 23.12
C PRO A 137 9.02 5.29 23.61
N PRO A 138 8.34 5.27 24.78
CA PRO A 138 7.65 4.09 25.28
C PRO A 138 6.77 3.51 24.18
N ARG A 139 6.99 2.24 23.84
CA ARG A 139 6.21 1.55 22.81
C ARG A 139 4.98 0.95 23.46
N LYS A 140 3.82 1.29 22.90
CA LYS A 140 2.52 0.81 23.33
C LYS A 140 1.81 0.14 22.16
N ALA A 141 1.00 -0.87 22.44
CA ALA A 141 0.15 -1.51 21.45
C ALA A 141 -1.31 -1.10 21.68
N SER A 142 -1.98 -0.63 20.63
CA SER A 142 -3.43 -0.43 20.62
C SER A 142 -4.10 -1.74 20.20
N VAL A 143 -5.05 -2.19 21.00
CA VAL A 143 -5.72 -3.47 20.84
C VAL A 143 -7.22 -3.25 20.80
N ILE A 144 -7.88 -3.79 19.79
CA ILE A 144 -9.34 -3.93 19.75
C ILE A 144 -9.65 -5.40 19.99
N ALA A 145 -10.31 -5.69 21.10
CA ALA A 145 -10.67 -7.05 21.49
C ALA A 145 -12.19 -7.16 21.66
N ARG A 146 -12.74 -8.32 21.30
CA ARG A 146 -14.09 -8.71 21.72
C ARG A 146 -13.97 -9.78 22.78
N VAL A 147 -14.66 -9.58 23.91
CA VAL A 147 -14.73 -10.55 25.00
C VAL A 147 -16.20 -10.83 25.27
N VAL A 148 -16.60 -12.09 25.11
CA VAL A 148 -18.01 -12.47 25.03
C VAL A 148 -18.69 -11.68 23.90
N SER A 149 -19.57 -10.73 24.21
CA SER A 149 -20.32 -9.90 23.24
C SER A 149 -19.83 -8.45 23.17
N ASP A 150 -18.93 -8.05 24.07
CA ASP A 150 -18.55 -6.66 24.25
C ASP A 150 -17.23 -6.37 23.52
N SER A 151 -17.18 -5.21 22.86
CA SER A 151 -15.94 -4.68 22.28
C SER A 151 -15.20 -3.84 23.33
N HIS A 152 -13.88 -3.96 23.33
CA HIS A 152 -12.98 -3.24 24.22
C HIS A 152 -11.83 -2.62 23.42
N VAL A 153 -11.48 -1.37 23.72
CA VAL A 153 -10.27 -0.72 23.23
C VAL A 153 -9.28 -0.63 24.37
N LEU A 154 -8.13 -1.26 24.19
CA LEU A 154 -7.10 -1.39 25.20
C LEU A 154 -5.77 -0.84 24.68
N THR A 155 -4.96 -0.35 25.58
CA THR A 155 -3.57 0.04 25.32
C THR A 155 -2.66 -0.80 26.21
N VAL A 156 -1.70 -1.50 25.61
CA VAL A 156 -0.72 -2.32 26.34
C VAL A 156 0.64 -1.66 26.29
N ASP A 157 1.17 -1.26 27.44
CA ASP A 157 2.54 -0.74 27.54
C ASP A 157 3.54 -1.90 27.49
N LEU A 158 4.36 -1.93 26.43
CA LEU A 158 5.28 -3.04 26.18
C LEU A 158 6.49 -3.02 27.11
N SER A 159 6.75 -1.92 27.82
CA SER A 159 7.87 -1.84 28.76
C SER A 159 7.45 -2.34 30.14
N THR A 160 6.32 -1.87 30.65
CA THR A 160 5.82 -2.17 32.00
C THR A 160 4.91 -3.39 32.06
N GLY A 161 4.29 -3.78 30.93
CA GLY A 161 3.21 -4.77 30.90
C GLY A 161 1.89 -4.25 31.46
N HIS A 162 1.76 -2.93 31.68
CA HIS A 162 0.50 -2.33 32.12
C HIS A 162 -0.53 -2.32 30.99
N VAL A 163 -1.80 -2.53 31.34
CA VAL A 163 -2.93 -2.50 30.42
C VAL A 163 -3.85 -1.35 30.82
N ASP A 164 -3.89 -0.33 29.97
CA ASP A 164 -4.81 0.79 30.08
C ASP A 164 -6.11 0.44 29.32
N ILE A 165 -7.26 0.57 29.97
CA ILE A 165 -8.56 0.40 29.33
C ILE A 165 -9.00 1.77 28.79
N VAL A 166 -9.03 1.91 27.46
CA VAL A 166 -9.38 3.18 26.80
C VAL A 166 -10.90 3.32 26.67
N ASP A 167 -11.59 2.24 26.27
CA ASP A 167 -13.05 2.19 26.20
C ASP A 167 -13.56 0.75 26.44
N SER A 168 -14.54 0.58 27.32
CA SER A 168 -15.00 -0.75 27.78
C SER A 168 -16.32 -0.69 28.59
N PRO A 169 -17.41 -1.35 28.14
CA PRO A 169 -17.60 -1.78 26.77
C PRO A 169 -17.75 -0.55 25.86
N VAL A 170 -17.27 -0.66 24.62
CA VAL A 170 -17.48 0.35 23.59
C VAL A 170 -18.97 0.49 23.34
N ARG A 171 -19.53 1.68 23.57
CA ARG A 171 -20.99 1.93 23.49
C ARG A 171 -21.48 2.52 22.17
N VAL A 172 -20.59 2.72 21.20
CA VAL A 172 -20.97 3.24 19.87
C VAL A 172 -21.54 2.12 19.01
N LEU A 173 -22.40 2.50 18.06
CA LEU A 173 -22.89 1.58 17.04
C LEU A 173 -21.73 1.14 16.13
N GLY A 174 -21.76 -0.13 15.71
CA GLY A 174 -20.76 -0.73 14.82
C GLY A 174 -19.89 -1.78 15.49
N PHE A 175 -19.26 -2.61 14.66
CA PHE A 175 -18.46 -3.74 15.08
C PHE A 175 -17.04 -3.64 14.50
N PRO A 176 -16.05 -4.31 15.12
CA PRO A 176 -14.70 -4.31 14.59
C PRO A 176 -14.58 -5.13 13.29
N VAL A 177 -13.47 -4.92 12.57
CA VAL A 177 -13.03 -5.71 11.41
C VAL A 177 -13.18 -7.20 11.71
N MET A 178 -13.70 -7.99 10.76
CA MET A 178 -13.79 -9.44 10.91
C MET A 178 -12.40 -10.08 10.97
N THR A 179 -12.24 -11.07 11.85
CA THR A 179 -11.00 -11.85 11.86
C THR A 179 -10.96 -12.86 10.72
N VAL A 180 -9.77 -13.30 10.34
CA VAL A 180 -9.59 -14.35 9.31
C VAL A 180 -10.27 -15.65 9.74
N GLU A 181 -10.23 -15.95 11.04
CA GLU A 181 -10.88 -17.10 11.64
C GLU A 181 -12.42 -16.99 11.56
N GLU A 182 -12.99 -15.81 11.83
CA GLU A 182 -14.43 -15.56 11.65
C GLU A 182 -14.86 -15.74 10.19
N MET A 183 -14.07 -15.24 9.24
CA MET A 183 -14.32 -15.41 7.81
C MET A 183 -14.28 -16.89 7.39
N SER A 184 -13.30 -17.64 7.91
CA SER A 184 -13.19 -19.08 7.69
C SER A 184 -14.37 -19.84 8.29
N ASP A 185 -14.74 -19.55 9.54
CA ASP A 185 -15.87 -20.20 10.21
C ASP A 185 -17.17 -19.95 9.43
N ALA A 186 -17.42 -18.71 9.00
CA ALA A 186 -18.59 -18.36 8.19
C ALA A 186 -18.60 -19.05 6.81
N THR A 187 -17.42 -19.24 6.20
CA THR A 187 -17.28 -19.98 4.93
C THR A 187 -17.74 -21.43 5.04
N TRP A 188 -17.44 -22.08 6.17
CA TRP A 188 -17.73 -23.50 6.38
C TRP A 188 -19.06 -23.78 7.13
N ALA A 189 -19.60 -22.81 7.84
CA ALA A 189 -20.85 -22.95 8.60
C ALA A 189 -22.05 -23.48 7.79
N PRO A 190 -22.28 -23.07 6.52
CA PRO A 190 -23.43 -23.54 5.74
C PRO A 190 -23.51 -25.08 5.61
N PHE A 191 -22.37 -25.76 5.45
CA PHE A 191 -22.33 -27.20 5.18
C PHE A 191 -22.78 -28.07 6.37
N SER A 192 -22.85 -27.49 7.58
CA SER A 192 -23.40 -28.15 8.76
C SER A 192 -24.91 -27.94 8.91
N ASN A 193 -25.51 -27.04 8.11
CA ASN A 193 -26.92 -26.72 8.17
C ASN A 193 -27.76 -27.66 7.28
N THR A 194 -28.75 -28.32 7.88
CA THR A 194 -29.58 -29.32 7.16
C THR A 194 -30.51 -28.72 6.12
N GLU A 195 -30.94 -27.46 6.30
CA GLU A 195 -31.79 -26.75 5.34
C GLU A 195 -30.98 -26.34 4.11
N PHE A 196 -29.81 -25.74 4.32
CA PHE A 196 -28.84 -25.43 3.26
C PHE A 196 -28.50 -26.68 2.42
N ASN A 197 -28.14 -27.79 3.09
CA ASN A 197 -27.79 -29.03 2.38
C ASN A 197 -28.95 -29.54 1.50
N ARG A 198 -30.21 -29.44 1.97
CA ARG A 198 -31.38 -29.80 1.14
C ARG A 198 -31.55 -28.85 -0.04
N THR A 199 -31.36 -27.54 0.16
CA THR A 199 -31.46 -26.53 -0.89
C THR A 199 -30.46 -26.80 -2.02
N ILE A 200 -29.21 -27.16 -1.69
CA ILE A 200 -28.18 -27.48 -2.70
C ILE A 200 -28.45 -28.84 -3.38
N ILE A 201 -28.82 -29.88 -2.63
CA ILE A 201 -28.98 -31.23 -3.19
C ILE A 201 -30.24 -31.37 -4.05
N SER A 202 -31.32 -30.65 -3.73
CA SER A 202 -32.60 -30.78 -4.44
C SER A 202 -32.55 -30.50 -5.96
N PRO A 203 -31.80 -29.51 -6.48
CA PRO A 203 -31.56 -29.33 -7.91
C PRO A 203 -30.51 -30.29 -8.50
N GLY A 204 -29.93 -31.20 -7.70
CA GLY A 204 -28.92 -32.17 -8.15
C GLY A 204 -27.46 -31.68 -8.07
N LEU A 205 -27.18 -30.61 -7.31
CA LEU A 205 -25.82 -30.12 -7.11
C LEU A 205 -25.10 -30.94 -6.03
N ASN A 206 -23.77 -31.03 -6.16
CA ASN A 206 -22.92 -31.71 -5.18
C ASN A 206 -22.34 -30.69 -4.19
N LEU A 207 -22.45 -30.95 -2.90
CA LEU A 207 -21.93 -30.07 -1.85
C LEU A 207 -20.41 -29.88 -1.94
N THR A 208 -19.67 -30.85 -2.47
CA THR A 208 -18.20 -30.75 -2.65
C THR A 208 -17.80 -29.70 -3.70
N ASP A 209 -18.73 -29.32 -4.56
CA ASP A 209 -18.51 -28.42 -5.68
C ASP A 209 -19.05 -27.01 -5.38
N VAL A 210 -19.39 -26.73 -4.11
CA VAL A 210 -19.90 -25.45 -3.63
C VAL A 210 -18.86 -24.78 -2.75
N ILE A 211 -18.67 -23.48 -2.92
CA ILE A 211 -17.92 -22.61 -2.02
C ILE A 211 -18.79 -21.43 -1.61
N CYS A 212 -18.67 -20.98 -0.37
CA CYS A 212 -19.48 -19.88 0.16
C CYS A 212 -18.59 -18.80 0.77
N PHE A 213 -19.00 -17.53 0.70
CA PHE A 213 -18.25 -16.41 1.24
C PHE A 213 -19.12 -15.52 2.13
N PRO A 214 -18.59 -15.06 3.27
CA PRO A 214 -19.22 -14.06 4.10
C PRO A 214 -19.14 -12.67 3.44
N ILE A 215 -20.26 -11.97 3.45
CA ILE A 215 -20.48 -10.65 2.87
C ILE A 215 -21.14 -9.78 3.94
N SER A 216 -20.46 -8.71 4.32
CA SER A 216 -20.94 -7.69 5.25
C SER A 216 -22.35 -7.22 4.91
N SER A 217 -23.22 -7.18 5.92
CA SER A 217 -24.65 -6.93 5.74
C SER A 217 -25.02 -5.45 5.73
N GLY A 218 -24.09 -4.55 6.08
CA GLY A 218 -24.39 -3.14 6.34
C GLY A 218 -25.40 -2.97 7.49
N TRP A 219 -26.20 -1.90 7.43
CA TRP A 219 -27.25 -1.61 8.39
C TRP A 219 -28.50 -1.08 7.68
N TYR A 220 -29.62 -1.78 7.82
CA TYR A 220 -30.90 -1.47 7.17
C TYR A 220 -32.08 -1.38 8.15
N GLY A 221 -31.79 -1.22 9.45
CA GLY A 221 -32.77 -0.92 10.48
C GLY A 221 -32.51 -1.63 11.81
N ASN A 222 -33.46 -1.50 12.73
CA ASN A 222 -33.26 -1.86 14.15
C ASN A 222 -33.05 -3.36 14.39
N LYS A 223 -33.43 -4.24 13.45
CA LYS A 223 -33.22 -5.70 13.57
C LYS A 223 -31.74 -6.09 13.57
N GLU A 224 -30.89 -5.25 12.95
CA GLU A 224 -29.46 -5.51 12.72
C GLU A 224 -28.57 -4.68 13.66
N GLU A 225 -29.16 -3.93 14.60
CA GLU A 225 -28.46 -2.95 15.41
C GLU A 225 -27.67 -3.56 16.59
N THR A 226 -28.11 -4.72 17.10
CA THR A 226 -27.56 -5.34 18.31
C THR A 226 -26.74 -6.60 18.06
N SER A 227 -26.82 -7.19 16.87
CA SER A 227 -26.24 -8.51 16.57
C SER A 227 -25.21 -8.41 15.45
N ARG A 228 -24.15 -9.23 15.51
CA ARG A 228 -23.08 -9.28 14.49
C ARG A 228 -23.47 -10.18 13.32
N LEU A 229 -24.38 -9.67 12.51
CA LEU A 229 -24.96 -10.41 11.40
C LEU A 229 -24.17 -10.25 10.10
N ILE A 230 -23.85 -11.38 9.47
CA ILE A 230 -23.25 -11.42 8.15
C ILE A 230 -24.10 -12.27 7.20
N LYS A 231 -24.12 -11.89 5.93
CA LYS A 231 -24.79 -12.68 4.90
C LYS A 231 -23.78 -13.55 4.18
N ILE A 232 -24.18 -14.77 3.84
CA ILE A 232 -23.32 -15.72 3.14
C ILE A 232 -23.94 -16.03 1.79
N GLN A 233 -23.11 -16.01 0.75
CA GLN A 233 -23.48 -16.38 -0.61
C GLN A 233 -22.55 -17.42 -1.19
N CYS A 234 -23.08 -18.25 -2.08
CA CYS A 234 -22.40 -19.45 -2.55
C CYS A 234 -22.29 -19.51 -4.07
N TYR A 235 -21.27 -20.24 -4.52
CA TYR A 235 -20.84 -20.35 -5.90
C TYR A 235 -20.47 -21.79 -6.22
N LEU A 236 -20.58 -22.19 -7.49
CA LEU A 236 -20.06 -23.46 -7.97
C LEU A 236 -18.58 -23.36 -8.38
N THR A 237 -17.79 -24.34 -7.94
CA THR A 237 -16.38 -24.50 -8.29
C THR A 237 -16.17 -25.52 -9.42
N GLN A 238 -17.22 -26.25 -9.80
CA GLN A 238 -17.13 -27.28 -10.84
C GLN A 238 -16.75 -26.65 -12.19
N GLY A 239 -15.72 -27.22 -12.84
CA GLY A 239 -15.36 -26.91 -14.22
C GLY A 239 -14.54 -25.64 -14.45
N THR A 240 -14.29 -24.80 -13.44
CA THR A 240 -13.48 -23.58 -13.56
C THR A 240 -12.88 -23.15 -12.21
N ALA A 241 -11.71 -22.52 -12.24
CA ALA A 241 -11.17 -21.85 -11.05
C ALA A 241 -11.87 -20.52 -10.74
N ASN A 242 -12.62 -19.94 -11.68
CA ASN A 242 -13.31 -18.67 -11.52
C ASN A 242 -14.75 -18.89 -11.01
N PHE A 243 -14.88 -19.33 -9.77
CA PHE A 243 -16.18 -19.63 -9.17
C PHE A 243 -17.11 -18.40 -9.09
N TYR A 244 -16.57 -17.17 -9.07
CA TYR A 244 -17.37 -15.94 -9.13
C TYR A 244 -18.27 -15.86 -10.37
N MET A 245 -17.92 -16.55 -11.46
CA MET A 245 -18.73 -16.62 -12.68
C MET A 245 -19.86 -17.66 -12.61
N GLN A 246 -19.96 -18.43 -11.52
CA GLN A 246 -21.03 -19.42 -11.30
C GLN A 246 -21.75 -19.19 -9.96
N PRO A 247 -22.41 -18.04 -9.76
CA PRO A 247 -23.17 -17.79 -8.54
C PRO A 247 -24.39 -18.71 -8.44
N ILE A 248 -24.70 -19.14 -7.22
CA ILE A 248 -25.99 -19.75 -6.89
C ILE A 248 -26.93 -18.60 -6.52
N GLU A 249 -27.50 -17.96 -7.54
CA GLU A 249 -28.31 -16.75 -7.38
C GLU A 249 -29.56 -16.96 -6.52
N GLY A 250 -29.94 -15.89 -5.81
CA GLY A 250 -31.11 -15.85 -4.93
C GLY A 250 -31.01 -16.73 -3.68
N LEU A 251 -29.89 -17.43 -3.45
CA LEU A 251 -29.57 -18.10 -2.19
C LEU A 251 -28.75 -17.16 -1.30
N THR A 252 -29.25 -16.85 -0.11
CA THR A 252 -28.55 -16.04 0.90
C THR A 252 -28.81 -16.61 2.28
N LEU A 253 -27.76 -16.80 3.06
CA LEU A 253 -27.88 -17.25 4.45
C LEU A 253 -27.56 -16.09 5.39
N LEU A 254 -28.30 -15.97 6.49
CA LEU A 254 -27.99 -15.04 7.57
C LEU A 254 -27.23 -15.79 8.67
N TYR A 255 -26.02 -15.33 8.99
CA TYR A 255 -25.13 -15.93 9.98
C TYR A 255 -24.81 -14.93 11.08
N ASP A 256 -24.85 -15.38 12.32
CA ASP A 256 -24.43 -14.59 13.47
C ASP A 256 -22.99 -14.98 13.85
N LEU A 257 -22.08 -14.01 13.75
CA LEU A 257 -20.65 -14.19 14.04
C LEU A 257 -20.38 -14.51 15.52
N ASP A 258 -21.20 -14.02 16.44
CA ASP A 258 -20.98 -14.21 17.88
C ASP A 258 -21.49 -15.57 18.35
N THR A 259 -22.69 -15.98 17.93
CA THR A 259 -23.25 -17.31 18.28
C THR A 259 -22.76 -18.44 17.39
N LYS A 260 -22.16 -18.11 16.23
CA LYS A 260 -21.71 -19.05 15.19
C LYS A 260 -22.84 -19.93 14.63
N GLN A 261 -24.02 -19.33 14.42
CA GLN A 261 -25.20 -20.03 13.95
C GLN A 261 -25.77 -19.41 12.68
N ILE A 262 -26.27 -20.27 11.80
CA ILE A 262 -27.12 -19.87 10.68
C ILE A 262 -28.53 -19.61 11.23
N LEU A 263 -28.99 -18.37 11.13
CA LEU A 263 -30.28 -17.92 11.63
C LEU A 263 -31.39 -18.09 10.58
N GLU A 264 -31.07 -17.89 9.31
CA GLU A 264 -32.02 -17.91 8.20
C GLU A 264 -31.37 -18.42 6.91
N VAL A 265 -32.14 -19.15 6.10
CA VAL A 265 -31.79 -19.54 4.74
C VAL A 265 -32.87 -19.00 3.80
N SER A 266 -32.56 -17.96 3.03
CA SER A 266 -33.43 -17.41 1.99
C SER A 266 -33.03 -17.98 0.64
N ASP A 267 -33.99 -18.55 -0.09
CA ASP A 267 -33.82 -19.11 -1.44
C ASP A 267 -34.95 -18.63 -2.34
N THR A 268 -34.73 -17.48 -2.96
CA THR A 268 -35.67 -16.84 -3.91
C THR A 268 -35.31 -17.14 -5.37
N GLY A 269 -34.16 -17.78 -5.60
CA GLY A 269 -33.53 -17.90 -6.93
C GLY A 269 -33.63 -19.28 -7.57
N ARG A 270 -34.43 -20.22 -7.05
CA ARG A 270 -34.53 -21.61 -7.59
C ARG A 270 -34.75 -21.72 -9.11
N ALA A 271 -35.38 -20.72 -9.72
CA ALA A 271 -35.64 -20.70 -11.16
C ALA A 271 -34.49 -20.10 -11.99
N ILE A 272 -33.49 -19.49 -11.34
CA ILE A 272 -32.37 -18.83 -11.99
C ILE A 272 -31.32 -19.90 -12.33
N PRO A 273 -30.98 -20.06 -13.63
CA PRO A 273 -29.98 -21.05 -14.02
C PRO A 273 -28.58 -20.60 -13.59
N ILE A 274 -27.77 -21.54 -13.12
CA ILE A 274 -26.36 -21.27 -12.81
C ILE A 274 -25.60 -21.12 -14.15
N PRO A 275 -24.82 -20.04 -14.33
CA PRO A 275 -24.06 -19.85 -15.57
C PRO A 275 -23.07 -20.99 -15.82
N SER A 276 -22.78 -21.24 -17.10
CA SER A 276 -21.85 -22.30 -17.51
C SER A 276 -20.39 -21.95 -17.17
N PRO A 277 -19.54 -22.91 -16.77
CA PRO A 277 -18.12 -22.68 -16.49
C PRO A 277 -17.28 -22.46 -17.75
N ASN A 278 -17.81 -22.74 -18.94
CA ASN A 278 -17.06 -22.66 -20.19
C ASN A 278 -16.50 -21.25 -20.43
N ASN A 279 -15.23 -21.18 -20.81
CA ASN A 279 -14.49 -19.94 -21.10
C ASN A 279 -14.40 -18.95 -19.93
N THR A 280 -14.47 -19.42 -18.68
CA THR A 280 -14.36 -18.55 -17.49
C THR A 280 -13.02 -18.68 -16.74
N ASP A 281 -12.27 -19.76 -16.98
CA ASP A 281 -10.98 -20.01 -16.30
C ASP A 281 -9.91 -19.03 -16.83
N TYR A 282 -9.29 -18.30 -15.91
CA TYR A 282 -8.28 -17.28 -16.20
C TYR A 282 -6.85 -17.84 -16.16
N ARG A 283 -6.64 -19.07 -15.70
CA ARG A 283 -5.30 -19.65 -15.57
C ARG A 283 -4.77 -19.99 -16.95
N PHE A 284 -3.58 -19.48 -17.26
CA PHE A 284 -2.93 -19.68 -18.55
C PHE A 284 -2.88 -21.16 -19.00
N ALA A 285 -2.65 -22.09 -18.07
CA ALA A 285 -2.59 -23.52 -18.36
C ALA A 285 -3.94 -24.17 -18.74
N SER A 286 -5.06 -23.55 -18.39
CA SER A 286 -6.42 -24.07 -18.63
C SER A 286 -7.04 -23.58 -19.94
N VAL A 287 -6.44 -22.58 -20.60
CA VAL A 287 -7.03 -21.93 -21.78
C VAL A 287 -6.75 -22.78 -23.04
N PRO A 288 -7.76 -23.34 -23.72
CA PRO A 288 -7.56 -24.31 -24.82
C PRO A 288 -6.85 -23.77 -26.06
N THR A 289 -6.87 -22.45 -26.25
CA THR A 289 -6.35 -21.77 -27.45
C THR A 289 -4.94 -21.19 -27.26
N LEU A 290 -4.06 -21.91 -26.56
CA LEU A 290 -2.64 -21.56 -26.43
C LEU A 290 -1.97 -21.32 -27.80
N ASP A 291 -2.34 -22.12 -28.81
CA ASP A 291 -1.80 -22.03 -30.18
C ASP A 291 -2.16 -20.73 -30.92
N LYS A 292 -3.15 -19.97 -30.42
CA LYS A 292 -3.58 -18.69 -31.00
C LYS A 292 -3.02 -17.48 -30.26
N ILE A 293 -2.30 -17.68 -29.15
CA ILE A 293 -1.71 -16.60 -28.37
C ILE A 293 -0.37 -16.22 -29.00
N ARG A 294 -0.27 -14.98 -29.47
CA ARG A 294 1.01 -14.42 -29.91
C ARG A 294 1.92 -14.26 -28.69
N ILE A 295 2.94 -15.11 -28.58
CA ILE A 295 3.95 -14.99 -27.54
C ILE A 295 4.65 -13.63 -27.67
N LEU A 296 4.65 -12.85 -26.59
CA LEU A 296 5.33 -11.57 -26.52
C LEU A 296 6.84 -11.78 -26.38
N ASN A 297 7.63 -10.91 -27.00
CA ASN A 297 9.08 -10.93 -26.77
C ASN A 297 9.35 -10.59 -25.29
N PRO A 298 10.27 -11.30 -24.63
CA PRO A 298 10.62 -11.01 -23.25
C PRO A 298 11.20 -9.59 -23.14
N ILE A 299 10.78 -8.86 -22.11
CA ILE A 299 11.33 -7.55 -21.74
C ILE A 299 12.18 -7.75 -20.48
N SER A 300 13.39 -7.21 -20.48
CA SER A 300 14.30 -7.22 -19.33
C SER A 300 14.62 -5.79 -18.95
N MET A 301 14.29 -5.42 -17.72
CA MET A 301 14.71 -4.17 -17.11
C MET A 301 15.88 -4.47 -16.18
N GLU A 302 17.06 -3.93 -16.51
CA GLU A 302 18.30 -4.21 -15.78
C GLU A 302 18.85 -2.95 -15.14
N GLN A 303 19.21 -3.06 -13.87
CA GLN A 303 19.99 -2.06 -13.14
C GLN A 303 21.35 -2.67 -12.81
N PRO A 304 22.39 -2.50 -13.67
CA PRO A 304 23.67 -3.18 -13.51
C PRO A 304 24.40 -2.88 -12.19
N ARG A 305 24.03 -1.79 -11.52
CA ARG A 305 24.59 -1.37 -10.22
C ARG A 305 23.62 -1.61 -9.04
N GLY A 306 22.52 -2.32 -9.26
CA GLY A 306 21.41 -2.44 -8.31
C GLY A 306 20.51 -1.20 -8.30
N PRO A 307 19.46 -1.23 -7.46
CA PRO A 307 18.58 -0.09 -7.27
C PRO A 307 19.30 1.10 -6.64
N SER A 308 18.84 2.32 -6.94
CA SER A 308 19.37 3.56 -6.37
C SER A 308 18.74 3.91 -5.02
N PHE A 309 17.71 3.18 -4.59
CA PHE A 309 17.15 3.32 -3.25
C PHE A 309 17.89 2.42 -2.26
N VAL A 310 17.89 2.86 -0.99
CA VAL A 310 18.34 2.07 0.15
C VAL A 310 17.19 1.98 1.14
N ILE A 311 16.92 0.78 1.64
CA ILE A 311 16.03 0.56 2.78
C ILE A 311 16.92 0.34 4.00
N GLU A 312 17.00 1.34 4.87
CA GLU A 312 17.68 1.26 6.16
C GLU A 312 16.72 0.74 7.22
N ASP A 313 17.24 -0.08 8.13
CA ASP A 313 16.50 -0.51 9.32
C ASP A 313 15.10 -1.09 9.00
N ASN A 314 15.00 -1.85 7.90
CA ASN A 314 13.80 -2.48 7.34
C ASN A 314 12.70 -1.53 6.83
N HIS A 315 12.55 -0.32 7.38
CA HIS A 315 11.40 0.54 7.10
C HIS A 315 11.74 1.95 6.59
N LEU A 316 12.98 2.43 6.69
CA LEU A 316 13.35 3.77 6.25
C LEU A 316 13.88 3.73 4.81
N VAL A 317 13.08 4.23 3.88
CA VAL A 317 13.46 4.32 2.47
C VAL A 317 14.15 5.65 2.20
N LYS A 318 15.33 5.59 1.58
CA LYS A 318 16.04 6.73 1.01
C LYS A 318 16.22 6.51 -0.48
N TRP A 319 15.72 7.43 -1.28
CA TRP A 319 15.76 7.33 -2.73
C TRP A 319 15.89 8.70 -3.38
N ALA A 320 16.92 8.91 -4.18
CA ALA A 320 17.26 10.23 -4.72
C ALA A 320 17.29 11.29 -3.60
N ASN A 321 16.41 12.30 -3.66
CA ASN A 321 16.28 13.34 -2.63
C ASN A 321 15.15 13.05 -1.63
N TRP A 322 14.46 11.91 -1.74
CA TRP A 322 13.37 11.51 -0.88
C TRP A 322 13.84 10.64 0.29
N GLU A 323 13.24 10.89 1.44
CA GLU A 323 13.35 10.03 2.63
C GLU A 323 11.96 9.85 3.23
N PHE A 324 11.56 8.60 3.50
CA PHE A 324 10.28 8.30 4.14
C PHE A 324 10.30 6.96 4.86
N HIS A 325 9.42 6.82 5.85
CA HIS A 325 9.19 5.60 6.60
C HIS A 325 8.02 4.83 5.97
N LEU A 326 8.19 3.52 5.80
CA LEU A 326 7.25 2.63 5.13
C LEU A 326 6.89 1.47 6.05
N LYS A 327 5.60 1.28 6.33
CA LYS A 327 5.14 0.16 7.15
C LYS A 327 3.89 -0.55 6.61
N PRO A 328 3.82 -1.88 6.77
CA PRO A 328 2.58 -2.63 6.64
C PRO A 328 1.65 -2.36 7.83
N ASP A 329 0.34 -2.41 7.59
CA ASP A 329 -0.72 -2.24 8.58
C ASP A 329 -1.88 -3.19 8.28
N PRO A 330 -2.43 -3.93 9.26
CA PRO A 330 -3.48 -4.92 9.01
C PRO A 330 -4.77 -4.30 8.47
N ARG A 331 -5.10 -3.05 8.84
CA ARG A 331 -6.31 -2.37 8.36
C ARG A 331 -6.06 -1.60 7.07
N ALA A 332 -5.03 -0.74 7.06
CA ALA A 332 -4.76 0.20 5.97
C ALA A 332 -3.93 -0.41 4.83
N GLY A 333 -3.33 -1.59 5.03
CA GLY A 333 -2.38 -2.18 4.10
C GLY A 333 -1.02 -1.49 4.16
N LEU A 334 -0.87 -0.37 3.46
CA LEU A 334 0.38 0.38 3.35
C LEU A 334 0.27 1.74 4.03
N ILE A 335 1.22 2.07 4.89
CA ILE A 335 1.34 3.41 5.48
C ILE A 335 2.71 4.00 5.15
N ILE A 336 2.68 5.22 4.58
CA ILE A 336 3.87 6.03 4.32
C ILE A 336 3.88 7.19 5.30
N SER A 337 4.98 7.34 6.03
CA SER A 337 5.14 8.37 7.06
C SER A 337 6.45 9.15 6.92
N ARG A 338 6.53 10.32 7.57
CA ARG A 338 7.73 11.17 7.64
C ARG A 338 8.37 11.44 6.27
N VAL A 339 7.53 11.68 5.26
CA VAL A 339 7.97 12.00 3.90
C VAL A 339 8.66 13.35 3.90
N ARG A 340 9.92 13.31 3.49
CA ARG A 340 10.87 14.40 3.54
C ARG A 340 11.61 14.49 2.22
N PHE A 341 11.91 15.72 1.80
CA PHE A 341 12.66 16.01 0.60
C PHE A 341 13.92 16.81 0.93
N HIS A 342 15.07 16.35 0.46
CA HIS A 342 16.34 17.05 0.61
C HIS A 342 16.51 18.08 -0.51
N ASP A 343 16.50 19.37 -0.15
CA ASP A 343 16.53 20.50 -1.07
C ASP A 343 17.97 21.08 -1.16
N PRO A 344 18.72 20.81 -2.25
CA PRO A 344 20.11 21.25 -2.37
C PRO A 344 20.26 22.78 -2.49
N ASP A 345 19.26 23.51 -2.99
CA ASP A 345 19.33 24.95 -3.27
C ASP A 345 19.20 25.82 -2.01
N THR A 346 18.75 25.21 -0.90
CA THR A 346 18.83 25.82 0.43
C THR A 346 20.27 26.17 0.82
N GLN A 347 21.29 25.53 0.22
CA GLN A 347 22.70 25.89 0.38
C GLN A 347 23.04 27.25 -0.21
N GLU A 348 22.62 27.55 -1.44
CA GLU A 348 23.01 28.79 -2.11
C GLU A 348 22.34 30.00 -1.51
N THR A 349 21.06 29.90 -1.13
CA THR A 349 20.33 31.01 -0.53
C THR A 349 20.82 31.32 0.89
N THR A 350 21.17 30.31 1.67
CA THR A 350 21.72 30.50 3.03
C THR A 350 23.17 31.00 2.99
N LYS A 351 24.02 30.45 2.12
CA LYS A 351 25.39 30.95 1.88
C LYS A 351 25.39 32.35 1.26
N ARG A 352 24.46 32.67 0.34
CA ARG A 352 24.27 34.02 -0.19
C ARG A 352 23.81 34.97 0.89
N LYS A 353 22.85 34.59 1.74
CA LYS A 353 22.42 35.42 2.88
C LYS A 353 23.56 35.67 3.85
N GLN A 354 24.32 34.65 4.25
CA GLN A 354 25.52 34.83 5.09
C GLN A 354 26.56 35.74 4.43
N ARG A 355 26.93 35.51 3.16
CA ARG A 355 27.86 36.38 2.42
C ARG A 355 27.32 37.79 2.23
N HIS A 356 26.02 37.98 2.09
CA HIS A 356 25.40 39.29 1.94
C HIS A 356 25.32 40.02 3.29
N THR A 357 25.10 39.31 4.40
CA THR A 357 25.15 39.87 5.76
C THR A 357 26.60 40.19 6.17
N GLU A 358 27.57 39.33 5.84
CA GLU A 358 29.00 39.59 6.05
C GLU A 358 29.50 40.75 5.17
N ARG A 359 29.07 40.82 3.90
CA ARG A 359 29.36 41.99 3.03
C ARG A 359 28.68 43.26 3.52
N LYS A 360 27.47 43.18 4.10
CA LYS A 360 26.75 44.33 4.66
C LYS A 360 27.38 44.79 5.98
N ASN A 361 27.83 43.87 6.83
CA ASN A 361 28.57 44.20 8.06
C ASN A 361 29.98 44.74 7.77
N ARG A 362 30.67 44.24 6.73
CA ARG A 362 31.94 44.83 6.26
C ARG A 362 31.76 46.21 5.63
N ARG A 363 30.61 46.49 4.99
CA ARG A 363 30.31 47.82 4.44
C ARG A 363 29.74 48.79 5.47
N ASN A 364 29.16 48.32 6.57
CA ASN A 364 28.62 49.16 7.65
C ASN A 364 29.70 49.71 8.60
N THR A 365 30.98 49.70 8.22
CA THR A 365 32.04 50.48 8.89
C THR A 365 32.41 51.76 8.15
N GLU A 366 31.76 52.07 7.03
CA GLU A 366 31.89 53.36 6.34
C GLU A 366 30.50 53.86 5.93
N ASP A 367 30.11 54.99 6.51
CA ASP A 367 29.04 55.94 6.20
C ASP A 367 27.73 55.47 5.50
N HIS A 368 26.62 55.83 6.14
CA HIS A 368 25.24 55.59 5.70
C HIS A 368 24.90 56.28 4.36
N GLN A 369 24.33 55.51 3.41
CA GLN A 369 23.31 56.01 2.46
C GLN A 369 22.44 54.85 1.95
N PHE A 370 21.16 54.85 2.32
CA PHE A 370 20.15 53.94 1.76
C PHE A 370 19.46 54.67 0.59
N VAL A 371 19.58 54.16 -0.63
CA VAL A 371 18.84 54.65 -1.81
C VAL A 371 17.79 53.61 -2.17
N GLY A 372 16.51 53.94 -1.97
CA GLY A 372 15.37 53.14 -2.40
C GLY A 372 14.13 54.03 -2.54
N LYS A 373 13.47 53.97 -3.69
CA LYS A 373 12.24 54.72 -4.02
C LYS A 373 11.05 54.17 -3.23
N LEU A 374 10.35 55.03 -2.50
CA LEU A 374 9.10 54.73 -1.79
C LEU A 374 7.98 55.52 -2.48
N LEU A 375 6.91 54.85 -2.92
CA LEU A 375 5.67 55.52 -3.32
C LEU A 375 4.63 55.23 -2.24
N GLY A 376 4.18 56.24 -1.52
CA GLY A 376 3.19 56.09 -0.45
C GLY A 376 2.36 57.36 -0.27
N ILE A 377 1.09 57.18 0.11
CA ILE A 377 0.19 58.26 0.50
C ILE A 377 0.34 58.46 2.01
N TYR A 378 0.64 59.69 2.44
CA TYR A 378 0.80 60.06 3.85
C TYR A 378 -0.53 60.58 4.43
N ARG A 379 -0.85 60.26 5.69
CA ARG A 379 -2.00 60.83 6.40
C ARG A 379 -1.59 61.22 7.83
N GLY A 380 -1.36 62.50 8.06
CA GLY A 380 -1.04 63.07 9.37
C GLY A 380 -2.10 64.05 9.85
N ARG A 381 -2.17 64.29 11.17
CA ARG A 381 -3.12 65.21 11.80
C ARG A 381 -2.34 66.23 12.64
N THR A 382 -2.47 67.52 12.34
CA THR A 382 -2.11 68.61 13.26
C THR A 382 -3.32 69.52 13.47
N SER A 383 -3.24 70.43 14.45
CA SER A 383 -4.34 71.27 14.94
C SER A 383 -4.91 72.30 13.94
N SER A 384 -4.48 72.31 12.67
CA SER A 384 -5.05 73.16 11.64
C SER A 384 -5.11 72.44 10.27
N GLY A 385 -6.24 71.80 9.96
CA GLY A 385 -6.65 71.41 8.60
C GLY A 385 -6.09 70.10 8.02
N TYR A 386 -6.82 69.54 7.05
CA TYR A 386 -6.48 68.34 6.25
C TYR A 386 -5.61 68.71 5.03
N PHE A 387 -4.63 67.87 4.66
CA PHE A 387 -3.95 67.91 3.37
C PHE A 387 -3.81 66.51 2.77
N ASP A 388 -4.03 66.38 1.46
CA ASP A 388 -3.67 65.22 0.62
C ASP A 388 -2.61 65.66 -0.40
N GLY A 389 -1.53 64.89 -0.56
CA GLY A 389 -0.51 65.13 -1.56
C GLY A 389 0.50 63.98 -1.71
N LEU A 390 0.97 63.76 -2.94
CA LEU A 390 2.10 62.88 -3.28
C LEU A 390 3.41 63.68 -3.11
N SER A 391 4.36 63.13 -2.37
CA SER A 391 5.70 63.73 -2.19
C SER A 391 6.76 62.82 -2.79
N ASP A 392 7.62 63.37 -3.66
CA ASP A 392 8.90 62.79 -4.04
C ASP A 392 10.00 63.51 -3.23
N GLY A 393 10.29 63.01 -2.03
CA GLY A 393 11.35 63.55 -1.16
C GLY A 393 11.40 62.91 0.23
N PRO A 394 12.54 62.97 0.95
CA PRO A 394 12.71 62.31 2.24
C PRO A 394 11.88 62.97 3.34
N ILE A 395 11.10 62.18 4.08
CA ILE A 395 10.34 62.63 5.25
C ILE A 395 11.23 62.47 6.50
N LEU A 396 11.56 63.58 7.16
CA LEU A 396 12.23 63.62 8.47
C LEU A 396 11.15 63.68 9.56
N GLY A 397 11.02 62.61 10.37
CA GLY A 397 10.07 62.54 11.48
C GLY A 397 10.65 61.83 12.70
N SER A 398 10.35 62.35 13.90
CA SER A 398 10.81 61.88 15.21
C SER A 398 10.07 60.61 15.68
N SER A 399 10.66 59.93 16.66
CA SER A 399 10.46 58.54 17.09
C SER A 399 9.08 58.06 17.58
N ASP A 400 7.97 58.78 17.36
CA ASP A 400 6.64 58.40 17.90
C ASP A 400 5.47 58.51 16.90
N GLU A 401 5.69 58.28 15.60
CA GLU A 401 4.59 58.27 14.61
C GLU A 401 4.25 56.87 14.06
N ILE A 402 2.94 56.63 13.88
CA ILE A 402 2.38 55.38 13.35
C ILE A 402 2.50 55.37 11.82
N PHE A 403 3.17 54.35 11.27
CA PHE A 403 3.26 54.14 9.84
C PHE A 403 2.15 53.20 9.33
N LEU A 404 1.48 53.60 8.24
CA LEU A 404 0.62 52.72 7.45
C LEU A 404 1.23 52.57 6.05
N GLY A 405 1.76 51.38 5.75
CA GLY A 405 2.32 51.04 4.44
C GLY A 405 1.57 49.89 3.79
N ILE A 406 1.30 50.00 2.49
CA ILE A 406 0.80 48.91 1.66
C ILE A 406 2.01 48.25 0.99
N PHE A 407 2.19 46.95 1.21
CA PHE A 407 3.22 46.15 0.55
C PHE A 407 2.59 45.23 -0.50
N ILE A 408 3.30 45.06 -1.63
CA ILE A 408 3.04 44.00 -2.61
C ILE A 408 4.21 43.03 -2.53
N GLY A 409 3.99 41.83 -1.97
CA GLY A 409 5.02 40.78 -1.87
C GLY A 409 4.50 39.44 -1.33
N LYS A 410 5.09 38.31 -1.76
CA LYS A 410 4.77 36.95 -1.29
C LYS A 410 5.31 36.73 0.14
N PHE A 411 4.42 36.50 1.10
CA PHE A 411 4.79 36.11 2.46
C PHE A 411 4.94 34.58 2.56
N ARG A 412 6.04 34.10 3.17
CA ARG A 412 6.23 32.69 3.59
C ARG A 412 6.65 32.70 5.06
N GLY A 413 5.71 32.43 5.95
CA GLY A 413 5.93 32.22 7.38
C GLY A 413 5.10 31.03 7.87
N THR A 414 5.62 30.31 8.85
CA THR A 414 4.97 29.13 9.46
C THR A 414 4.47 29.51 10.86
N GLY A 415 3.20 29.94 10.96
CA GLY A 415 2.49 30.15 12.23
C GLY A 415 1.35 31.18 12.11
N PRO A 416 0.17 30.95 12.73
CA PRO A 416 -0.90 31.96 12.82
C PRO A 416 -0.58 33.01 13.89
N SER A 417 -0.96 34.28 13.67
CA SER A 417 -0.95 35.31 14.72
C SER A 417 -2.20 35.17 15.59
N GLU A 418 -2.03 35.13 16.90
CA GLU A 418 -3.11 35.35 17.86
C GLU A 418 -3.80 36.70 17.56
N ASN A 419 -5.13 36.73 17.56
CA ASN A 419 -6.05 37.87 17.28
C ASN A 419 -6.71 37.92 15.89
N SER A 420 -7.35 36.85 15.43
CA SER A 420 -8.43 36.97 14.44
C SER A 420 -9.69 36.22 14.89
N GLU A 421 -10.65 36.96 15.41
CA GLU A 421 -12.05 36.52 15.58
C GLU A 421 -12.83 36.69 14.25
N GLU A 422 -13.83 35.82 14.10
CA GLU A 422 -14.94 35.82 13.13
C GLU A 422 -14.80 35.13 11.74
N ARG A 423 -15.95 34.52 11.37
CA ARG A 423 -16.21 33.62 10.23
C ARG A 423 -16.11 34.34 8.89
N VAL A 424 -15.53 33.67 7.89
CA VAL A 424 -15.57 34.10 6.47
C VAL A 424 -16.38 33.09 5.65
N PRO A 425 -17.31 33.53 4.76
CA PRO A 425 -18.11 32.63 3.92
C PRO A 425 -17.27 31.92 2.84
N GLN A 426 -17.71 30.73 2.45
CA GLN A 426 -17.17 29.98 1.30
C GLN A 426 -17.42 30.72 -0.03
N ASN A 427 -16.44 30.65 -0.92
CA ASN A 427 -16.38 31.15 -2.32
C ASN A 427 -15.73 32.54 -2.57
N ILE A 428 -14.40 32.62 -2.42
CA ILE A 428 -13.54 33.55 -3.20
C ILE A 428 -12.23 32.84 -3.59
N LEU A 429 -11.80 33.04 -4.84
CA LEU A 429 -10.53 32.60 -5.43
C LEU A 429 -9.33 33.07 -4.57
N ARG A 430 -8.47 32.16 -4.10
CA ARG A 430 -7.30 32.52 -3.27
C ARG A 430 -6.21 33.19 -4.11
N ASN A 431 -6.29 34.51 -4.29
CA ASN A 431 -5.15 35.36 -4.67
C ASN A 431 -5.28 36.73 -3.98
N MET A 432 -4.18 37.17 -3.37
CA MET A 432 -3.96 38.49 -2.73
C MET A 432 -4.74 38.71 -1.40
N PHE A 433 -4.01 38.85 -0.30
CA PHE A 433 -4.54 39.38 0.96
C PHE A 433 -3.79 40.67 1.35
N LEU A 434 -4.55 41.66 1.79
CA LEU A 434 -4.09 42.94 2.34
C LEU A 434 -3.92 42.76 3.86
N GLY A 435 -2.69 42.85 4.37
CA GLY A 435 -2.40 42.70 5.80
C GLY A 435 -1.84 43.99 6.42
N ILE A 436 -2.39 44.41 7.56
CA ILE A 436 -1.90 45.53 8.38
C ILE A 436 -1.02 44.93 9.48
N PHE A 437 0.22 45.42 9.65
CA PHE A 437 1.10 44.98 10.76
C PHE A 437 1.35 46.13 11.75
N ARG A 438 1.32 45.81 13.05
CA ARG A 438 1.77 46.68 14.15
C ARG A 438 2.86 45.95 14.93
N GLY A 439 4.02 46.57 15.16
CA GLY A 439 5.06 46.02 16.02
C GLY A 439 6.13 47.04 16.39
N THR A 440 6.46 47.12 17.67
CA THR A 440 7.55 47.95 18.24
C THR A 440 8.85 47.14 18.29
N GLY A 441 9.97 47.75 17.88
CA GLY A 441 11.25 47.07 17.74
C GLY A 441 11.96 46.85 19.07
N SER A 442 12.32 45.60 19.37
CA SER A 442 13.44 45.28 20.27
C SER A 442 14.33 44.23 19.62
N LEU A 443 15.64 44.45 19.73
CA LEU A 443 16.70 43.72 19.06
C LEU A 443 16.93 42.35 19.75
N GLY A 444 16.12 41.35 19.44
CA GLY A 444 16.31 39.97 19.89
C GLY A 444 17.25 39.20 18.95
N ILE A 445 18.42 38.79 19.44
CA ILE A 445 19.29 37.84 18.74
C ILE A 445 18.57 36.48 18.70
N PHE A 446 17.87 36.20 17.61
CA PHE A 446 17.39 34.85 17.29
C PHE A 446 18.59 33.96 16.98
N ARG A 447 19.04 33.14 17.93
CA ARG A 447 19.80 31.92 17.63
C ARG A 447 18.84 30.87 17.04
N GLY A 448 18.36 31.12 15.82
CA GLY A 448 17.69 30.09 15.03
C GLY A 448 18.72 29.08 14.55
N ARG A 449 18.50 27.77 14.80
CA ARG A 449 19.25 26.71 14.12
C ARG A 449 19.19 26.97 12.61
N CYS A 450 20.31 26.75 11.90
CA CYS A 450 20.31 26.74 10.44
C CYS A 450 19.19 25.80 9.95
N PRO A 451 18.43 26.16 8.90
CA PRO A 451 17.38 25.29 8.40
C PRO A 451 18.00 23.95 8.02
N SER A 452 17.44 22.85 8.53
CA SER A 452 17.78 21.52 8.04
C SER A 452 17.56 21.50 6.53
N TRP A 453 18.51 20.93 5.79
CA TRP A 453 18.50 20.73 4.35
C TRP A 453 17.31 19.90 3.84
N THR A 454 16.58 19.32 4.79
CA THR A 454 15.45 18.44 4.59
C THR A 454 14.15 19.16 4.93
N ARG A 455 13.19 19.11 4.01
CA ARG A 455 11.86 19.72 4.13
C ARG A 455 10.82 18.63 4.35
N ASP A 456 9.96 18.80 5.35
CA ASP A 456 8.79 17.95 5.54
C ASP A 456 7.77 18.18 4.39
N VAL A 457 7.29 17.09 3.80
CA VAL A 457 6.27 17.11 2.73
C VAL A 457 4.96 16.53 3.25
N MET A 458 4.99 15.31 3.80
CA MET A 458 3.82 14.62 4.33
C MET A 458 4.18 13.88 5.61
N TYR A 459 3.39 14.06 6.66
CA TYR A 459 3.64 13.36 7.92
C TYR A 459 3.21 11.89 7.87
N LYS A 460 2.02 11.61 7.33
CA LYS A 460 1.44 10.27 7.21
C LYS A 460 0.43 10.28 6.07
N GLY A 461 0.43 9.24 5.24
CA GLY A 461 -0.52 9.01 4.16
C GLY A 461 -0.75 7.52 3.95
N PHE A 462 -2.01 7.15 3.75
CA PHE A 462 -2.49 5.78 3.53
C PHE A 462 -3.91 5.82 2.98
N VAL A 463 -4.39 4.70 2.45
CA VAL A 463 -5.79 4.57 2.04
C VAL A 463 -6.62 4.25 3.26
N SER A 464 -7.46 5.21 3.65
CA SER A 464 -8.20 5.14 4.91
C SER A 464 -9.40 4.20 4.85
N GLU A 465 -10.04 4.10 3.69
CA GLU A 465 -11.22 3.26 3.46
C GLU A 465 -11.44 3.06 1.96
N LEU A 466 -12.15 2.00 1.60
CA LEU A 466 -12.66 1.76 0.25
C LEU A 466 -14.14 1.40 0.34
N PHE A 467 -14.98 2.08 -0.43
CA PHE A 467 -16.43 1.87 -0.44
C PHE A 467 -16.88 1.34 -1.81
N VAL A 468 -17.45 0.13 -1.84
CA VAL A 468 -17.83 -0.56 -3.09
C VAL A 468 -19.35 -0.88 -3.09
N PRO A 469 -20.22 0.11 -3.35
CA PRO A 469 -21.66 -0.08 -3.38
C PRO A 469 -22.13 -0.73 -4.69
N TYR A 470 -22.80 -1.87 -4.56
CA TYR A 470 -23.56 -2.46 -5.66
C TYR A 470 -24.89 -1.72 -5.85
N MET A 471 -25.40 -1.74 -7.08
CA MET A 471 -26.57 -0.96 -7.50
C MET A 471 -27.79 -1.82 -7.82
N ASP A 472 -27.78 -3.08 -7.40
CA ASP A 472 -28.90 -4.00 -7.56
C ASP A 472 -29.74 -4.01 -6.28
N PRO A 473 -31.02 -3.59 -6.34
CA PRO A 473 -31.90 -3.49 -5.17
C PRO A 473 -32.55 -4.82 -4.77
N SER A 474 -32.29 -5.91 -5.48
CA SER A 474 -32.85 -7.23 -5.16
C SER A 474 -32.35 -7.76 -3.81
N GLU A 475 -33.10 -8.69 -3.23
CA GLU A 475 -32.84 -9.25 -1.89
C GLU A 475 -31.42 -9.83 -1.74
N ALA A 476 -30.88 -10.41 -2.83
CA ALA A 476 -29.55 -11.01 -2.85
C ALA A 476 -28.42 -9.97 -2.99
N TRP A 477 -28.70 -8.70 -3.28
CA TRP A 477 -27.66 -7.74 -3.65
C TRP A 477 -27.74 -6.39 -2.91
N TYR A 478 -28.91 -5.99 -2.41
CA TYR A 478 -29.13 -4.65 -1.85
C TYR A 478 -28.17 -4.25 -0.73
N PHE A 479 -27.63 -5.24 0.00
CA PHE A 479 -26.77 -5.07 1.16
C PHE A 479 -25.26 -5.01 0.82
N LYS A 480 -24.89 -5.29 -0.43
CA LYS A 480 -23.49 -5.35 -0.85
C LYS A 480 -22.92 -3.94 -1.04
N THR A 481 -22.42 -3.38 0.05
CA THR A 481 -21.79 -2.06 0.05
C THR A 481 -20.51 -2.10 0.86
N TYR A 482 -19.55 -2.90 0.39
CA TYR A 482 -18.33 -3.23 1.12
C TYR A 482 -17.59 -1.99 1.59
N MET A 483 -17.09 -2.04 2.83
CA MET A 483 -16.09 -1.14 3.38
C MET A 483 -14.80 -1.94 3.60
N ASP A 484 -14.02 -2.17 2.55
CA ASP A 484 -12.98 -3.22 2.51
C ASP A 484 -11.97 -3.10 3.66
N ALA A 485 -11.50 -1.88 3.96
CA ALA A 485 -10.52 -1.68 5.02
C ALA A 485 -11.17 -1.81 6.41
N GLY A 486 -12.39 -1.29 6.58
CA GLY A 486 -13.12 -1.31 7.85
C GLY A 486 -13.76 -2.64 8.23
N GLU A 487 -14.11 -3.48 7.25
CA GLU A 487 -14.85 -4.74 7.46
C GLU A 487 -13.96 -5.98 7.34
N TYR A 488 -12.97 -5.96 6.43
CA TYR A 488 -12.12 -7.13 6.11
C TYR A 488 -10.63 -6.91 6.41
N GLY A 489 -10.20 -5.64 6.50
CA GLY A 489 -8.81 -5.25 6.74
C GLY A 489 -7.96 -5.36 5.48
N PHE A 490 -7.62 -4.23 4.86
CA PHE A 490 -6.93 -4.20 3.58
C PHE A 490 -5.55 -4.87 3.62
N GLY A 491 -4.86 -4.78 4.76
CA GLY A 491 -3.60 -5.48 4.98
C GLY A 491 -3.76 -6.96 5.33
N LEU A 492 -4.83 -7.33 6.04
CA LEU A 492 -5.14 -8.74 6.35
C LEU A 492 -5.49 -9.54 5.08
N GLN A 493 -6.14 -8.88 4.12
CA GLN A 493 -6.50 -9.44 2.81
C GLN A 493 -5.35 -9.38 1.78
N ALA A 494 -4.25 -8.69 2.07
CA ALA A 494 -3.14 -8.59 1.12
C ALA A 494 -2.49 -9.97 0.89
N MET A 495 -2.38 -10.37 -0.37
CA MET A 495 -1.73 -11.62 -0.76
C MET A 495 -0.23 -11.41 -1.02
N PRO A 496 0.61 -12.45 -0.84
CA PRO A 496 2.02 -12.38 -1.20
C PRO A 496 2.19 -12.05 -2.68
N LEU A 497 2.97 -11.01 -2.98
CA LEU A 497 3.27 -10.59 -4.34
C LEU A 497 4.15 -11.64 -5.04
N GLU A 498 3.78 -12.01 -6.26
CA GLU A 498 4.50 -13.00 -7.08
C GLU A 498 5.66 -12.32 -7.85
N PRO A 499 6.92 -12.70 -7.59
CA PRO A 499 8.05 -12.07 -8.24
C PRO A 499 8.04 -12.23 -9.77
N LEU A 500 8.38 -11.15 -10.47
CA LEU A 500 8.38 -11.04 -11.94
C LEU A 500 7.00 -10.97 -12.60
N ASN A 501 5.92 -11.30 -11.87
CA ASN A 501 4.55 -11.11 -12.31
C ASN A 501 4.01 -9.79 -11.78
N ASP A 502 4.03 -9.61 -10.45
CA ASP A 502 3.50 -8.41 -9.80
C ASP A 502 4.53 -7.28 -9.72
N CYS A 503 5.80 -7.63 -9.52
CA CYS A 503 6.88 -6.66 -9.37
C CYS A 503 8.12 -7.03 -10.20
N PRO A 504 8.88 -6.05 -10.70
CA PRO A 504 10.02 -6.30 -11.58
C PRO A 504 11.18 -6.97 -10.85
N ARG A 505 12.15 -7.49 -11.61
CA ARG A 505 13.28 -8.29 -11.10
C ARG A 505 14.11 -7.59 -10.02
N ASN A 506 14.23 -6.28 -10.10
CA ASN A 506 15.01 -5.42 -9.20
C ASN A 506 14.21 -4.96 -7.95
N ALA A 507 12.98 -5.47 -7.77
CA ALA A 507 12.18 -5.13 -6.61
C ALA A 507 12.74 -5.72 -5.32
N VAL A 508 12.60 -4.96 -4.23
CA VAL A 508 12.83 -5.42 -2.86
C VAL A 508 11.48 -5.62 -2.20
N TYR A 509 11.30 -6.76 -1.54
CA TYR A 509 10.05 -7.12 -0.87
C TYR A 509 10.13 -6.85 0.62
N MET A 510 8.99 -6.55 1.23
CA MET A 510 8.84 -6.36 2.66
C MET A 510 7.66 -7.19 3.16
N ASP A 511 7.88 -7.86 4.29
CA ASP A 511 6.89 -8.70 4.94
C ASP A 511 6.04 -7.90 5.94
N GLY A 512 4.80 -8.32 6.14
CA GLY A 512 3.90 -7.82 7.18
C GLY A 512 3.89 -8.72 8.40
N ILE A 513 3.86 -8.15 9.60
CA ILE A 513 3.73 -8.91 10.85
C ILE A 513 2.41 -8.52 11.52
N PHE A 514 1.52 -9.50 11.69
CA PHE A 514 0.16 -9.28 12.22
C PHE A 514 -0.16 -10.27 13.34
N ALA A 515 -1.27 -10.03 14.04
CA ALA A 515 -1.81 -10.93 15.05
C ALA A 515 -3.04 -11.66 14.50
N ALA A 516 -3.14 -12.95 14.77
CA ALA A 516 -4.36 -13.74 14.62
C ALA A 516 -5.39 -13.40 15.71
N ALA A 517 -6.62 -13.92 15.60
CA ALA A 517 -7.68 -13.68 16.58
C ALA A 517 -7.31 -14.10 18.02
N ASP A 518 -6.42 -15.08 18.20
CA ASP A 518 -5.95 -15.53 19.51
C ASP A 518 -4.69 -14.78 20.01
N GLY A 519 -4.27 -13.75 19.26
CA GLY A 519 -3.05 -12.98 19.49
C GLY A 519 -1.75 -13.66 19.06
N THR A 520 -1.80 -14.82 18.41
CA THR A 520 -0.61 -15.45 17.84
C THR A 520 -0.06 -14.59 16.69
N PRO A 521 1.22 -14.18 16.73
CA PRO A 521 1.80 -13.43 15.63
C PRO A 521 2.04 -14.33 14.42
N TYR A 522 1.86 -13.79 13.21
CA TYR A 522 2.19 -14.46 11.96
C TYR A 522 2.80 -13.48 10.95
N VAL A 523 3.51 -14.04 9.98
CA VAL A 523 4.20 -13.30 8.91
C VAL A 523 3.36 -13.40 7.62
N ARG A 524 3.15 -12.26 6.96
CA ARG A 524 2.62 -12.15 5.60
C ARG A 524 3.79 -11.82 4.68
N GLU A 525 4.31 -12.85 4.02
CA GLU A 525 5.48 -12.72 3.14
C GLU A 525 5.16 -11.86 1.91
N ASN A 526 6.16 -11.12 1.41
CA ASN A 526 6.12 -10.34 0.17
C ASN A 526 4.90 -9.42 0.05
N MET A 527 4.48 -8.79 1.15
CA MET A 527 3.26 -7.97 1.18
C MET A 527 3.41 -6.64 0.43
N ILE A 528 4.61 -6.06 0.45
CA ILE A 528 4.92 -4.80 -0.23
C ILE A 528 6.14 -5.04 -1.11
N CYS A 529 6.14 -4.51 -2.33
CA CYS A 529 7.34 -4.44 -3.15
C CYS A 529 7.73 -2.99 -3.44
N VAL A 530 9.04 -2.78 -3.46
CA VAL A 530 9.70 -1.50 -3.67
C VAL A 530 10.57 -1.60 -4.91
N PHE A 531 10.34 -0.78 -5.92
CA PHE A 531 11.17 -0.79 -7.13
C PHE A 531 11.27 0.58 -7.80
N GLU A 532 12.33 0.75 -8.58
CA GLU A 532 12.46 1.85 -9.54
C GLU A 532 11.91 1.42 -10.89
N SER A 533 11.14 2.32 -11.49
CA SER A 533 10.65 2.18 -12.87
C SER A 533 11.17 3.33 -13.71
N TYR A 534 11.61 3.02 -14.93
CA TYR A 534 11.85 4.02 -15.96
C TYR A 534 10.50 4.52 -16.48
N ALA A 535 10.20 5.79 -16.22
CA ALA A 535 8.91 6.40 -16.52
C ALA A 535 8.57 6.47 -18.02
N GLY A 536 9.57 6.43 -18.90
CA GLY A 536 9.40 6.83 -20.29
C GLY A 536 9.29 8.35 -20.48
N ASP A 537 8.98 9.08 -19.41
CA ASP A 537 8.73 10.51 -19.45
C ASP A 537 10.03 11.34 -19.33
N ILE A 538 10.07 12.40 -20.14
CA ILE A 538 11.13 13.39 -20.12
C ILE A 538 10.82 14.38 -18.99
N ALA A 539 11.70 14.48 -17.98
CA ALA A 539 11.51 15.37 -16.83
C ALA A 539 11.32 16.83 -17.25
N TRP A 540 12.10 17.26 -18.25
CA TRP A 540 11.97 18.52 -18.96
C TRP A 540 12.79 18.44 -20.25
N ARG A 541 12.35 19.15 -21.28
CA ARG A 541 13.13 19.35 -22.51
C ARG A 541 12.99 20.78 -22.99
N HIS A 542 14.10 21.33 -23.47
CA HIS A 542 14.14 22.56 -24.25
C HIS A 542 14.91 22.32 -25.54
N SER A 543 14.55 23.00 -26.61
CA SER A 543 15.28 22.95 -27.88
C SER A 543 15.37 24.37 -28.43
N GLU A 544 16.59 24.87 -28.58
CA GLU A 544 16.88 26.24 -29.04
C GLU A 544 17.28 26.20 -30.52
N ASN A 545 16.50 26.87 -31.39
CA ASN A 545 16.55 26.68 -32.84
C ASN A 545 17.78 27.31 -33.57
N PRO A 546 18.42 28.41 -33.12
CA PRO A 546 19.59 28.93 -33.84
C PRO A 546 20.91 28.18 -33.55
N VAL A 547 20.96 27.27 -32.56
CA VAL A 547 22.19 26.56 -32.19
C VAL A 547 22.15 25.11 -32.67
N THR A 548 22.58 24.89 -33.91
CA THR A 548 22.78 23.54 -34.46
C THR A 548 24.11 22.96 -33.96
N GLY A 549 24.12 21.70 -33.52
CA GLY A 549 25.36 20.98 -33.17
C GLY A 549 25.69 20.84 -31.67
N LEU A 550 24.84 21.34 -30.75
CA LEU A 550 24.97 21.03 -29.33
C LEU A 550 24.13 19.79 -28.95
N PRO A 551 24.65 18.86 -28.12
CA PRO A 551 23.89 17.72 -27.65
C PRO A 551 22.71 18.19 -26.79
N VAL A 552 21.51 17.74 -27.14
CA VAL A 552 20.31 17.90 -26.30
C VAL A 552 20.59 17.23 -24.95
N ARG A 553 20.42 17.97 -23.86
CA ARG A 553 20.50 17.40 -22.51
C ARG A 553 19.16 16.77 -22.16
N PHE A 554 19.19 15.48 -21.82
CA PHE A 554 18.01 14.74 -21.37
C PHE A 554 18.09 14.56 -19.86
N PHE A 555 16.99 14.84 -19.17
CA PHE A 555 16.74 14.30 -17.83
C PHE A 555 15.54 13.36 -17.93
N VAL A 556 15.77 12.12 -17.52
CA VAL A 556 14.78 11.04 -17.50
C VAL A 556 14.11 11.03 -16.13
N LEU A 557 12.79 10.87 -16.12
CA LEU A 557 12.03 10.62 -14.90
C LEU A 557 12.23 9.16 -14.45
N LEU A 558 12.66 8.99 -13.20
CA LEU A 558 12.55 7.72 -12.50
C LEU A 558 11.36 7.80 -11.55
N TYR A 559 10.52 6.79 -11.57
CA TYR A 559 9.45 6.62 -10.59
C TYR A 559 9.89 5.62 -9.53
N PHE A 560 9.52 5.93 -8.29
CA PHE A 560 9.53 4.97 -7.20
C PHE A 560 8.09 4.51 -6.98
N ILE A 561 7.83 3.23 -7.22
CA ILE A 561 6.48 2.65 -7.16
C ILE A 561 6.41 1.67 -6.00
N LEU A 562 5.35 1.83 -5.21
CA LEU A 562 4.94 0.91 -4.16
C LEU A 562 3.67 0.22 -4.60
N LEU A 563 3.67 -1.10 -4.62
CA LEU A 563 2.49 -1.90 -4.89
C LEU A 563 2.04 -2.64 -3.63
N LEU A 564 0.75 -2.55 -3.36
CA LEU A 564 0.01 -3.42 -2.48
C LEU A 564 -1.18 -3.96 -3.28
N HIS A 565 -1.32 -5.29 -3.31
CA HIS A 565 -2.30 -6.12 -4.02
C HIS A 565 -3.46 -5.41 -4.78
N GLU A 566 -3.65 -5.80 -6.06
CA GLU A 566 -4.73 -5.52 -7.04
C GLU A 566 -5.37 -4.11 -7.14
N SER A 567 -5.08 -3.13 -6.29
CA SER A 567 -5.83 -1.86 -6.31
C SER A 567 -5.04 -0.60 -5.97
N ILE A 568 -3.85 -0.68 -5.37
CA ILE A 568 -3.18 0.54 -4.87
C ILE A 568 -1.70 0.59 -5.26
N SER A 569 -1.37 1.55 -6.13
CA SER A 569 0.00 1.95 -6.43
C SER A 569 0.27 3.36 -5.88
N VAL A 570 1.35 3.55 -5.13
CA VAL A 570 1.85 4.90 -4.78
C VAL A 570 3.10 5.19 -5.60
N THR A 571 3.11 6.33 -6.30
CA THR A 571 4.20 6.74 -7.18
C THR A 571 4.83 8.05 -6.69
N LEU A 572 6.14 8.04 -6.44
CA LEU A 572 6.94 9.24 -6.15
C LEU A 572 7.86 9.56 -7.32
N ASP A 573 8.05 10.85 -7.59
CA ASP A 573 8.83 11.37 -8.72
C ASP A 573 10.11 12.08 -8.26
N SER A 574 11.23 11.73 -8.90
CA SER A 574 12.53 12.38 -8.83
C SER A 574 12.56 13.89 -9.20
N SER A 575 11.62 14.40 -10.00
CA SER A 575 11.67 15.76 -10.57
C SER A 575 10.95 16.86 -9.76
N SER A 576 10.28 16.48 -8.68
CA SER A 576 9.37 17.38 -7.97
C SER A 576 10.11 18.37 -7.05
N ILE A 577 10.72 19.39 -7.67
CA ILE A 577 10.86 20.82 -7.31
C ILE A 577 11.90 21.40 -8.27
N PHE A 578 11.50 21.75 -9.50
CA PHE A 578 12.20 22.74 -10.35
C PHE A 578 11.21 23.46 -11.27
N THR A 579 10.04 23.84 -10.76
CA THR A 579 9.14 24.79 -11.43
C THR A 579 9.39 26.20 -10.90
N THR A 580 10.51 26.80 -11.29
CA THR A 580 10.64 28.24 -11.56
C THR A 580 12.02 28.50 -12.16
N LEU A 581 12.08 28.61 -13.49
CA LEU A 581 12.86 29.58 -14.26
C LEU A 581 12.83 29.19 -15.75
N SER A 582 11.81 29.69 -16.42
CA SER A 582 11.86 30.14 -17.82
C SER A 582 10.83 31.24 -17.97
#